data_AF-A0A3N1JF38-F1
#
_entry.id   AF-A0A3N1JF38-F1
#
_cell.length_a   1.000
_cell.length_b   1.000
_cell.length_c   1.000
_cell.angle_alpha   90.00
_cell.angle_beta   90.00
_cell.angle_gamma   90.00
#
_symmetry.space_group_name_H-M   'P 1'
#
loop_
_entity.id
_entity.type
_entity.pdbx_description
1 polymer ?
#
loop_
_entity_poly.entity_id
_entity_poly.type
_entity_poly.pdbx_seq_one_letter_code
_entity_poly.pdbx_strand_id
1 'polypeptide(L)'
;MADAKTAGVGSAEIAWTAGNALAESTQDAVGGSWLASDSAAEACGADGARWGITRLGPGTDKHTRADTVDRIERLWRSAGYEPVRTHIGGDAPGTQLRYPSAGTFDDGFFIEFGTTEYGSTVEIQTPCAPGDADALNRENYGERHTNTSPDIPGTASPSASPSAATTG
;
A
#
# COMPACT_ATOMS: atom_id res chain seq x y z
N MET A 1 0.85 16.91 26.47
CA MET A 1 0.83 16.56 25.04
C MET A 1 2.17 15.94 24.75
N ALA A 2 2.24 14.61 24.77
CA ALA A 2 3.46 13.86 24.54
C ALA A 2 3.48 13.43 23.07
N ASP A 3 4.52 13.85 22.38
CA ASP A 3 4.78 13.52 20.99
C ASP A 3 4.80 12.01 20.77
N ALA A 4 4.02 11.51 19.80
CA ALA A 4 4.17 10.17 19.24
C ALA A 4 5.49 10.00 18.43
N LYS A 5 6.47 10.90 18.63
CA LYS A 5 7.63 11.13 17.76
C LYS A 5 8.88 10.33 18.16
N THR A 6 8.84 9.50 19.20
CA THR A 6 10.04 8.74 19.62
C THR A 6 9.71 7.45 20.39
N ALA A 7 8.81 6.63 19.86
CA ALA A 7 8.80 5.20 20.19
C ALA A 7 9.56 4.49 19.07
N GLY A 8 10.74 3.96 19.39
CA GLY A 8 11.70 3.44 18.42
C GLY A 8 11.05 2.58 17.35
N VAL A 9 11.23 2.97 16.08
CA VAL A 9 10.99 2.04 14.99
C VAL A 9 11.94 0.87 15.24
N GLY A 10 11.40 -0.33 15.35
CA GLY A 10 12.20 -1.54 15.47
C GLY A 10 13.11 -1.74 14.24
N SER A 11 13.69 -2.93 14.07
CA SER A 11 14.45 -3.25 12.84
C SER A 11 13.62 -2.99 11.58
N ALA A 12 14.29 -2.87 10.44
CA ALA A 12 13.64 -2.73 9.14
C ALA A 12 12.56 -3.81 8.91
N GLU A 13 12.77 -5.03 9.40
CA GLU A 13 11.79 -6.13 9.40
C GLU A 13 10.47 -5.80 10.14
N ILE A 14 10.56 -5.11 11.28
CA ILE A 14 9.38 -4.64 12.02
C ILE A 14 8.65 -3.57 11.22
N ALA A 15 9.39 -2.64 10.61
CA ALA A 15 8.81 -1.62 9.74
C ALA A 15 8.11 -2.23 8.52
N TRP A 16 8.71 -3.25 7.89
CA TRP A 16 8.10 -4.04 6.83
C TRP A 16 6.83 -4.73 7.30
N THR A 17 6.89 -5.48 8.41
CA THR A 17 5.75 -6.24 8.92
C THR A 17 4.56 -5.34 9.23
N ALA A 18 4.81 -4.18 9.86
CA ALA A 18 3.78 -3.18 10.15
C ALA A 18 3.21 -2.56 8.87
N GLY A 19 4.06 -2.20 7.92
CA GLY A 19 3.63 -1.68 6.62
C GLY A 19 2.79 -2.69 5.83
N ASN A 20 3.23 -3.95 5.76
CA ASN A 20 2.51 -5.01 5.06
C ASN A 20 1.15 -5.28 5.71
N ALA A 21 1.09 -5.36 7.03
CA ALA A 21 -0.17 -5.55 7.75
C ALA A 21 -1.17 -4.41 7.50
N LEU A 22 -0.70 -3.16 7.43
CA LEU A 22 -1.53 -2.01 7.08
C LEU A 22 -2.01 -2.09 5.62
N ALA A 23 -1.14 -2.50 4.71
CA ALA A 23 -1.48 -2.69 3.30
C ALA A 23 -2.55 -3.78 3.14
N GLU A 24 -2.36 -4.96 3.74
CA GLU A 24 -3.35 -6.07 3.76
C GLU A 24 -4.68 -5.65 4.36
N SER A 25 -4.66 -4.94 5.49
CA SER A 25 -5.89 -4.42 6.09
C SER A 25 -6.61 -3.38 5.21
N THR A 26 -5.86 -2.61 4.42
CA THR A 26 -6.41 -1.67 3.44
C THR A 26 -7.01 -2.40 2.24
N GLN A 27 -6.34 -3.46 1.75
CA GLN A 27 -6.85 -4.34 0.71
C GLN A 27 -8.19 -4.97 1.11
N ASP A 28 -8.28 -5.49 2.34
CA ASP A 28 -9.49 -6.11 2.87
C ASP A 28 -10.67 -5.14 2.97
N ALA A 29 -10.40 -3.87 3.26
CA ALA A 29 -11.43 -2.83 3.33
C ALA A 29 -12.06 -2.52 1.96
N VAL A 30 -11.29 -2.63 0.88
CA VAL A 30 -11.77 -2.51 -0.50
C VAL A 30 -12.40 -3.83 -0.98
N GLY A 31 -11.80 -4.96 -0.61
CA GLY A 31 -12.13 -6.29 -1.10
C GLY A 31 -11.56 -6.58 -2.50
N GLY A 32 -11.89 -7.76 -3.02
CA GLY A 32 -11.47 -8.24 -4.33
C GLY A 32 -10.04 -8.79 -4.37
N SER A 33 -9.54 -9.03 -5.59
CA SER A 33 -8.21 -9.60 -5.82
C SER A 33 -7.16 -8.51 -5.93
N TRP A 34 -6.01 -8.73 -5.28
CA TRP A 34 -4.89 -7.80 -5.24
C TRP A 34 -3.60 -8.46 -5.69
N LEU A 35 -2.69 -7.64 -6.21
CA LEU A 35 -1.33 -8.04 -6.57
C LEU A 35 -0.31 -7.16 -5.83
N ALA A 36 0.80 -7.75 -5.43
CA ALA A 36 1.93 -7.06 -4.82
C ALA A 36 2.99 -6.72 -5.87
N SER A 37 3.44 -5.48 -5.87
CA SER A 37 4.55 -4.98 -6.72
C SER A 37 5.60 -4.30 -5.83
N ASP A 38 6.11 -5.08 -4.89
CA ASP A 38 7.02 -4.59 -3.85
C ASP A 38 8.43 -4.39 -4.39
N SER A 39 9.13 -3.39 -3.85
CA SER A 39 10.56 -3.22 -4.12
C SER A 39 11.37 -4.31 -3.42
N ALA A 40 12.62 -4.48 -3.86
CA ALA A 40 13.64 -5.09 -3.00
C ALA A 40 13.90 -4.18 -1.77
N ALA A 41 14.55 -4.73 -0.75
CA ALA A 41 15.08 -3.92 0.34
C ALA A 41 16.12 -2.95 -0.22
N GLU A 42 15.99 -1.67 0.13
CA GLU A 42 16.93 -0.61 -0.26
C GLU A 42 17.74 -0.19 0.96
N ALA A 43 19.06 -0.05 0.79
CA ALA A 43 19.90 0.58 1.79
C ALA A 43 19.53 2.06 1.96
N CYS A 44 19.54 2.55 3.19
CA CYS A 44 19.25 3.93 3.52
C CYS A 44 20.03 4.36 4.78
N GLY A 45 20.41 5.64 4.85
CA GLY A 45 21.28 6.11 5.94
C GLY A 45 22.63 5.37 5.96
N ALA A 46 23.23 5.26 7.14
CA ALA A 46 24.51 4.57 7.32
C ALA A 46 24.34 3.04 7.43
N ASP A 47 23.38 2.60 8.25
CA ASP A 47 23.17 1.18 8.61
C ASP A 47 21.67 0.80 8.58
N GLY A 48 20.92 1.39 7.64
CA GLY A 48 19.48 1.23 7.55
C GLY A 48 19.02 0.52 6.28
N ALA A 49 17.83 -0.05 6.36
CA ALA A 49 17.10 -0.60 5.23
C ALA A 49 15.64 -0.11 5.24
N ARG A 50 15.03 -0.10 4.06
CA ARG A 50 13.62 0.23 3.83
C ARG A 50 13.06 -0.51 2.62
N TRP A 51 11.76 -0.46 2.42
CA TRP A 51 11.08 -0.94 1.22
C TRP A 51 10.01 0.03 0.73
N GLY A 52 9.69 -0.06 -0.55
CA GLY A 52 8.41 0.34 -1.12
C GLY A 52 7.47 -0.87 -1.17
N ILE A 53 6.34 -0.76 -0.48
CA ILE A 53 5.24 -1.71 -0.49
C ILE A 53 4.17 -1.17 -1.45
N THR A 54 3.87 -1.91 -2.52
CA THR A 54 2.86 -1.52 -3.50
C THR A 54 1.81 -2.61 -3.64
N ARG A 55 0.53 -2.25 -3.53
CA ARG A 55 -0.59 -3.14 -3.81
C ARG A 55 -1.43 -2.56 -4.95
N LEU A 56 -1.76 -3.40 -5.92
CA LEU A 56 -2.58 -3.07 -7.08
C LEU A 56 -3.88 -3.86 -6.99
N GLY A 57 -5.00 -3.14 -6.97
CA GLY A 57 -6.31 -3.72 -6.68
C GLY A 57 -7.42 -3.19 -7.57
N PRO A 58 -8.66 -3.70 -7.37
CA PRO A 58 -9.80 -3.30 -8.16
C PRO A 58 -10.20 -1.85 -7.87
N GLY A 59 -10.92 -1.25 -8.82
CA GLY A 59 -11.57 0.04 -8.59
C GLY A 59 -12.68 -0.06 -7.55
N THR A 60 -13.04 1.09 -6.97
CA THR A 60 -14.21 1.21 -6.11
C THR A 60 -15.40 1.73 -6.91
N ASP A 61 -16.58 1.18 -6.66
CA ASP A 61 -17.81 1.71 -7.25
C ASP A 61 -18.07 3.14 -6.79
N LYS A 62 -18.55 4.00 -7.70
CA LYS A 62 -18.73 5.43 -7.44
C LYS A 62 -19.72 5.70 -6.30
N HIS A 63 -20.74 4.85 -6.11
CA HIS A 63 -21.77 5.05 -5.09
C HIS A 63 -21.30 4.61 -3.70
N THR A 64 -20.38 3.63 -3.62
CA THR A 64 -19.88 3.09 -2.34
C THR A 64 -18.47 3.57 -1.98
N ARG A 65 -17.77 4.25 -2.89
CA ARG A 65 -16.39 4.74 -2.70
C ARG A 65 -16.21 5.53 -1.43
N ALA A 66 -17.12 6.44 -1.12
CA ALA A 66 -17.04 7.26 0.08
C ALA A 66 -17.02 6.41 1.36
N ASP A 67 -17.90 5.40 1.45
CA ASP A 67 -17.98 4.51 2.60
C ASP A 67 -16.73 3.62 2.73
N THR A 68 -16.18 3.17 1.60
CA THR A 68 -14.91 2.40 1.55
C THR A 68 -13.75 3.27 2.04
N VAL A 69 -13.61 4.48 1.52
CA VAL A 69 -12.55 5.42 1.93
C VAL A 69 -12.70 5.79 3.41
N ASP A 70 -13.92 6.03 3.88
CA ASP A 70 -14.21 6.29 5.31
C ASP A 70 -13.75 5.13 6.21
N ARG A 71 -13.91 3.88 5.75
CA ARG A 71 -13.45 2.70 6.48
C ARG A 71 -11.93 2.65 6.57
N ILE A 72 -11.25 2.89 5.46
CA ILE A 72 -9.79 2.91 5.39
C ILE A 72 -9.23 4.05 6.25
N GLU A 73 -9.83 5.23 6.18
CA GLU A 73 -9.42 6.37 7.01
C GLU A 73 -9.54 6.05 8.51
N ARG A 74 -10.66 5.45 8.95
CA ARG A 74 -10.78 4.99 10.35
C ARG A 74 -9.75 3.95 10.72
N LEU A 75 -9.44 3.02 9.81
CA LEU A 75 -8.43 2.00 10.01
C LEU A 75 -7.05 2.63 10.24
N TRP A 76 -6.64 3.55 9.38
CA TRP A 76 -5.35 4.25 9.50
C TRP A 76 -5.29 5.11 10.77
N ARG A 77 -6.38 5.81 11.11
CA ARG A 77 -6.48 6.56 12.38
C ARG A 77 -6.34 5.67 13.60
N SER A 78 -6.94 4.48 13.58
CA SER A 78 -6.79 3.50 14.67
C SER A 78 -5.36 2.96 14.79
N ALA A 79 -4.60 2.97 13.69
CA ALA A 79 -3.18 2.64 13.66
C ALA A 79 -2.26 3.84 14.00
N GLY A 80 -2.83 5.00 14.34
CA GLY A 80 -2.09 6.19 14.76
C GLY A 80 -1.70 7.15 13.63
N TYR A 81 -2.22 6.95 12.41
CA TYR A 81 -1.96 7.85 11.28
C TYR A 81 -3.08 8.86 11.09
N GLU A 82 -2.74 10.09 10.73
CA GLU A 82 -3.69 11.18 10.51
C GLU A 82 -3.77 11.54 9.02
N PRO A 83 -4.40 10.70 8.17
CA PRO A 83 -4.38 10.92 6.73
C PRO A 83 -5.22 12.12 6.33
N VAL A 84 -4.79 12.76 5.25
CA VAL A 84 -5.56 13.79 4.56
C VAL A 84 -6.22 13.18 3.34
N ARG A 85 -7.52 13.46 3.20
CA ARG A 85 -8.31 13.07 2.05
C ARG A 85 -8.27 14.14 0.97
N THR A 86 -8.01 13.75 -0.27
CA THR A 86 -8.04 14.62 -1.45
C THR A 86 -8.84 13.97 -2.59
N HIS A 87 -9.24 14.81 -3.55
CA HIS A 87 -9.95 14.37 -4.75
C HIS A 87 -8.96 14.15 -5.90
N ILE A 88 -9.07 13.01 -6.58
CA ILE A 88 -8.34 12.74 -7.83
C ILE A 88 -9.22 13.26 -8.97
N GLY A 89 -8.75 14.28 -9.70
CA GLY A 89 -9.46 14.85 -10.86
C GLY A 89 -9.21 14.09 -12.17
N GLY A 90 -9.63 14.68 -13.29
CA GLY A 90 -9.41 14.15 -14.64
C GLY A 90 -10.50 13.18 -15.11
N ASP A 91 -10.15 12.36 -16.10
CA ASP A 91 -11.09 11.46 -16.80
C ASP A 91 -11.53 10.26 -15.93
N ALA A 92 -10.75 9.94 -14.90
CA ALA A 92 -11.01 8.88 -13.93
C ALA A 92 -11.12 9.46 -12.50
N PRO A 93 -12.23 10.15 -12.17
CA PRO A 93 -12.33 10.83 -10.88
C PRO A 93 -12.35 9.82 -9.72
N GLY A 94 -11.63 10.18 -8.66
CA GLY A 94 -11.34 9.27 -7.56
C GLY A 94 -11.10 9.97 -6.23
N THR A 95 -10.59 9.21 -5.28
CA THR A 95 -10.28 9.69 -3.93
C THR A 95 -8.94 9.15 -3.49
N GLN A 96 -8.19 9.99 -2.80
CA GLN A 96 -6.89 9.64 -2.23
C GLN A 96 -6.89 9.91 -0.73
N LEU A 97 -6.25 9.02 0.03
CA LEU A 97 -5.84 9.22 1.40
C LEU A 97 -4.32 9.22 1.44
N ARG A 98 -3.71 10.21 2.11
CA ARG A 98 -2.25 10.29 2.22
C ARG A 98 -1.80 10.70 3.61
N TYR A 99 -0.73 10.06 4.11
CA TYR A 99 -0.02 10.45 5.33
C TYR A 99 1.51 10.35 5.11
N PRO A 100 2.29 11.41 5.33
CA PRO A 100 1.87 12.78 5.59
C PRO A 100 1.11 13.36 4.38
N SER A 101 0.41 14.49 4.56
CA SER A 101 -0.45 15.06 3.51
C SER A 101 0.27 15.41 2.20
N ALA A 102 1.60 15.58 2.24
CA ALA A 102 2.46 15.75 1.08
C ALA A 102 3.90 15.35 1.44
N GLY A 103 4.70 14.97 0.44
CA GLY A 103 6.09 14.57 0.63
C GLY A 103 6.24 13.32 1.51
N THR A 104 7.41 13.15 2.10
CA THR A 104 7.74 12.07 3.03
C THR A 104 8.27 12.66 4.33
N PHE A 105 8.28 11.88 5.41
CA PHE A 105 9.04 12.26 6.60
C PHE A 105 10.55 12.19 6.35
N ASP A 106 11.35 12.68 7.31
CA ASP A 106 12.82 12.71 7.23
C ASP A 106 13.43 11.30 7.10
N ASP A 107 12.75 10.28 7.61
CA ASP A 107 13.10 8.86 7.48
C ASP A 107 12.60 8.24 6.16
N GLY A 108 11.95 9.03 5.30
CA GLY A 108 11.37 8.58 4.04
C GLY A 108 9.97 7.98 4.16
N PHE A 109 9.37 7.91 5.35
CA PHE A 109 8.07 7.27 5.52
C PHE A 109 6.93 8.03 4.83
N PHE A 110 6.06 7.29 4.15
CA PHE A 110 4.71 7.73 3.78
C PHE A 110 3.78 6.54 3.54
N ILE A 111 2.48 6.80 3.58
CA ILE A 111 1.39 5.89 3.21
C ILE A 111 0.44 6.65 2.28
N GLU A 112 0.05 6.01 1.18
CA GLU A 112 -0.93 6.51 0.24
C GLU A 112 -1.89 5.40 -0.18
N PHE A 113 -3.16 5.77 -0.32
CA PHE A 113 -4.20 4.95 -0.92
C PHE A 113 -4.93 5.81 -1.94
N GLY A 114 -4.96 5.36 -3.19
CA GLY A 114 -5.71 5.99 -4.28
C GLY A 114 -6.74 5.03 -4.82
N THR A 115 -7.94 5.52 -5.16
CA THR A 115 -8.95 4.70 -5.82
C THR A 115 -9.81 5.48 -6.81
N THR A 116 -10.08 4.85 -7.95
CA THR A 116 -11.00 5.30 -9.00
C THR A 116 -11.99 4.17 -9.31
N GLU A 117 -12.83 4.31 -10.34
CA GLU A 117 -13.67 3.21 -10.79
C GLU A 117 -12.88 2.09 -11.50
N TYR A 118 -11.67 2.40 -11.97
CA TYR A 118 -10.86 1.47 -12.76
C TYR A 118 -9.86 0.66 -11.93
N GLY A 119 -9.42 1.20 -10.80
CA GLY A 119 -8.37 0.58 -10.00
C GLY A 119 -8.14 1.28 -8.67
N SER A 120 -7.44 0.58 -7.78
CA SER A 120 -6.93 1.12 -6.53
C SER A 120 -5.46 0.80 -6.37
N THR A 121 -4.75 1.68 -5.68
CA THR A 121 -3.36 1.48 -5.28
C THR A 121 -3.21 1.70 -3.78
N VAL A 122 -2.35 0.91 -3.14
CA VAL A 122 -1.79 1.21 -1.83
C VAL A 122 -0.29 1.32 -2.01
N GLU A 123 0.30 2.43 -1.61
CA GLU A 123 1.74 2.66 -1.64
C GLU A 123 2.22 3.02 -0.24
N ILE A 124 3.20 2.29 0.27
CA ILE A 124 3.81 2.56 1.57
C ILE A 124 5.31 2.51 1.40
N GLN A 125 5.99 3.62 1.65
CA GLN A 125 7.43 3.57 1.88
C GLN A 125 7.66 3.39 3.36
N THR A 126 8.31 2.29 3.76
CA THR A 126 8.67 2.07 5.16
C THR A 126 9.69 3.14 5.59
N PRO A 127 9.71 3.55 6.88
CA PRO A 127 10.77 4.40 7.37
C PRO A 127 12.14 3.72 7.17
N CYS A 128 13.18 4.52 6.98
CA CYS A 128 14.54 4.05 7.09
C CYS A 128 14.82 3.60 8.52
N ALA A 129 15.04 2.30 8.72
CA ALA A 129 15.22 1.71 10.04
C ALA A 129 16.45 0.78 10.06
N PRO A 130 17.04 0.50 11.23
CA PRO A 130 18.23 -0.35 11.32
C PRO A 130 18.05 -1.71 10.63
N GLY A 131 18.97 -2.07 9.74
CA GLY A 131 18.91 -3.32 8.99
C GLY A 131 19.93 -3.38 7.84
N ASP A 132 20.27 -4.60 7.42
CA ASP A 132 21.15 -4.87 6.28
C ASP A 132 20.30 -5.27 5.07
N ALA A 133 20.19 -4.36 4.09
CA ALA A 133 19.40 -4.58 2.88
C ALA A 133 19.88 -5.80 2.07
N ASP A 134 21.18 -6.07 2.01
CA ASP A 134 21.73 -7.20 1.24
C ASP A 134 21.42 -8.53 1.93
N ALA A 135 21.45 -8.56 3.26
CA ALA A 135 21.02 -9.73 4.03
C ALA A 135 19.52 -10.00 3.82
N LEU A 136 18.68 -8.96 3.97
CA LEU A 136 17.23 -9.04 3.81
C LEU A 136 16.81 -9.49 2.41
N ASN A 137 17.50 -9.00 1.37
CA ASN A 137 17.27 -9.40 -0.01
C ASN A 137 17.68 -10.85 -0.27
N ARG A 138 18.81 -11.30 0.30
CA ARG A 138 19.28 -12.69 0.15
C ARG A 138 18.32 -13.69 0.78
N GLU A 139 17.60 -13.26 1.81
CA GLU A 139 16.59 -14.07 2.49
C GLU A 139 15.21 -14.00 1.83
N ASN A 140 15.03 -13.13 0.83
CA ASN A 140 13.74 -12.76 0.24
C ASN A 140 12.72 -12.39 1.33
N TYR A 141 13.14 -11.58 2.32
CA TYR A 141 12.34 -11.31 3.51
C TYR A 141 10.93 -10.81 3.15
N GLY A 142 10.84 -9.79 2.28
CA GLY A 142 9.55 -9.21 1.89
C GLY A 142 8.61 -10.22 1.22
N GLU A 143 9.10 -10.95 0.23
CA GLU A 143 8.33 -11.98 -0.49
C GLU A 143 7.82 -13.11 0.41
N ARG A 144 8.61 -13.49 1.43
CA ARG A 144 8.23 -14.55 2.37
C ARG A 144 7.22 -14.11 3.44
N HIS A 145 7.04 -12.81 3.61
CA HIS A 145 6.20 -12.22 4.65
C HIS A 145 5.06 -11.35 4.08
N THR A 146 4.68 -11.57 2.81
CA THR A 146 3.48 -11.00 2.19
C THR A 146 2.49 -12.10 1.86
N ASN A 147 1.20 -11.88 2.15
CA ASN A 147 0.13 -12.80 1.75
C ASN A 147 -0.46 -12.44 0.38
N THR A 148 -0.17 -11.24 -0.14
CA THR A 148 -0.64 -10.80 -1.45
C THR A 148 0.22 -11.44 -2.55
N SER A 149 -0.44 -12.09 -3.52
CA SER A 149 0.24 -12.69 -4.66
C SER A 149 1.09 -11.67 -5.44
N PRO A 150 2.29 -12.05 -5.91
CA PRO A 150 3.14 -11.14 -6.68
C PRO A 150 2.52 -10.81 -8.05
N ASP A 151 2.74 -9.58 -8.52
CA ASP A 151 2.44 -9.16 -9.88
C ASP A 151 3.46 -9.79 -10.84
N ILE A 152 3.18 -11.00 -11.31
CA ILE A 152 4.01 -11.69 -12.29
C ILE A 152 3.40 -11.47 -13.69
N PRO A 153 4.09 -10.76 -14.60
CA PRO A 153 3.63 -10.57 -15.97
C PRO A 153 3.30 -11.91 -16.64
N GLY A 154 2.09 -12.03 -17.18
CA GLY A 154 1.62 -13.22 -17.91
C GLY A 154 0.92 -14.30 -17.07
N THR A 155 0.71 -14.07 -15.76
CA THR A 155 -0.05 -15.00 -14.88
C THR A 155 -1.46 -14.54 -14.52
N ALA A 156 -1.90 -13.39 -15.04
CA ALA A 156 -3.27 -12.92 -14.87
C ALA A 156 -4.25 -14.01 -15.37
N SER A 157 -5.01 -14.59 -14.44
CA SER A 157 -6.02 -15.59 -14.76
C SER A 157 -7.05 -14.99 -15.71
N PRO A 158 -7.42 -15.67 -16.81
CA PRO A 158 -8.45 -15.19 -17.73
C PRO A 158 -9.82 -15.41 -17.09
N SER A 159 -10.21 -14.53 -16.16
CA SER A 159 -11.60 -14.39 -15.71
C SER A 159 -12.22 -13.13 -16.28
N ALA A 160 -12.18 -13.04 -17.60
CA ALA A 160 -13.16 -12.29 -18.37
C ALA A 160 -13.46 -13.13 -19.61
N SER A 161 -14.43 -14.05 -19.51
CA SER A 161 -15.01 -14.65 -20.70
C SER A 161 -15.66 -13.51 -21.51
N PRO A 162 -15.30 -13.31 -22.80
CA PRO A 162 -16.10 -12.46 -23.65
C PRO A 162 -17.42 -13.19 -23.91
N SER A 163 -18.53 -12.67 -23.38
CA SER A 163 -19.85 -12.97 -23.93
C SER A 163 -19.84 -12.53 -25.39
N ALA A 164 -19.72 -13.49 -26.29
CA ALA A 164 -19.80 -13.26 -27.71
C ALA A 164 -21.15 -12.61 -28.04
N ALA A 165 -21.07 -11.50 -28.78
CA ALA A 165 -22.20 -10.76 -29.29
C ALA A 165 -23.10 -11.65 -30.17
N THR A 166 -24.41 -11.56 -29.94
CA THR A 166 -25.45 -11.93 -30.89
C THR A 166 -25.31 -11.09 -32.15
N THR A 167 -25.24 -11.73 -33.31
CA THR A 167 -25.52 -11.11 -34.60
C THR A 167 -26.59 -11.94 -35.29
N GLY A 168 -27.65 -11.26 -35.74
CA GLY A 168 -28.81 -11.85 -36.42
C GLY A 168 -28.59 -12.19 -37.88
#